data_AF-A0A7J4KB92-F1
#
_entry.id   AF-A0A7J4KB92-F1
#
_cell.length_a   1.000
_cell.length_b   1.000
_cell.length_c   1.000
_cell.angle_alpha   90.00
_cell.angle_beta   90.00
_cell.angle_gamma   90.00
#
_symmetry.space_group_name_H-M   'P 1'
#
loop_
_entity.id
_entity.type
_entity.pdbx_description
1 polymer ?
#
loop_
_entity_poly.entity_id
_entity_poly.type
_entity_poly.pdbx_seq_one_letter_code
_entity_poly.pdbx_strand_id
1 'polypeptide(L)'
;GDVIIYRPNGITDTWASVGLLPLSKQHPIIHRAMTWIPAGDPVPMYINIYRGSVTPAGYLPLSIDGRTTTGYTILSTGTGTIAANYTPGSRDLVMRNVSGENYILPAEVMVENAGYVMKSSTITAHGGYITKGDNNYASDQGSLALESTGTIEPVAKEWVVGKALFTVPYVGLLPLHIGEVIVVVIILMGLHELYLRRKEEQATATPRKKGKKQR
;
A
#
# COMPACT_ATOMS: atom_id res chain seq x y z
N GLY A 1 11.85 -3.89 -5.15
CA GLY A 1 11.74 -3.13 -6.40
C GLY A 1 11.24 -1.73 -6.16
N ASP A 2 10.95 -1.03 -7.26
CA ASP A 2 10.42 0.33 -7.27
C ASP A 2 9.02 0.41 -6.68
N VAL A 3 8.65 1.58 -6.15
CA VAL A 3 7.26 1.86 -5.77
C VAL A 3 6.56 2.49 -6.95
N ILE A 4 5.47 1.87 -7.40
CA ILE A 4 4.69 2.30 -8.55
C ILE A 4 3.29 2.71 -8.12
N ILE A 5 2.75 3.68 -8.83
CA ILE A 5 1.37 4.15 -8.73
C ILE A 5 0.65 3.59 -9.94
N TYR A 6 -0.41 2.81 -9.73
CA TYR A 6 -1.10 2.15 -10.84
C TYR A 6 -2.62 2.14 -10.66
N ARG A 7 -3.32 1.99 -11.79
CA ARG A 7 -4.76 1.78 -11.84
C ARG A 7 -5.03 0.27 -11.76
N PRO A 8 -5.76 -0.23 -10.75
CA PRO A 8 -6.07 -1.64 -10.67
C PRO A 8 -6.91 -2.06 -11.87
N ASN A 9 -6.56 -3.18 -12.50
CA ASN A 9 -7.25 -3.79 -13.65
C ASN A 9 -7.53 -2.81 -14.80
N GLY A 10 -6.68 -1.77 -14.95
CA GLY A 10 -6.79 -0.79 -16.03
C GLY A 10 -8.04 0.11 -15.97
N ILE A 11 -8.77 0.17 -14.85
CA ILE A 11 -9.97 1.01 -14.74
C ILE A 11 -9.60 2.46 -15.05
N THR A 12 -10.30 3.05 -16.01
CA THR A 12 -10.20 4.46 -16.33
C THR A 12 -11.58 5.12 -16.30
N ASP A 13 -11.62 6.35 -15.80
CA ASP A 13 -12.78 7.23 -15.86
C ASP A 13 -12.34 8.63 -16.30
N THR A 14 -13.32 9.53 -16.44
CA THR A 14 -13.10 10.92 -16.89
C THR A 14 -12.14 11.69 -15.98
N TRP A 15 -12.15 11.45 -14.67
CA TRP A 15 -11.26 12.13 -13.74
C TRP A 15 -9.86 11.53 -13.79
N ALA A 16 -9.77 10.21 -13.96
CA ALA A 16 -8.51 9.49 -14.10
C ALA A 16 -7.77 9.86 -15.39
N SER A 17 -8.48 10.18 -16.48
CA SER A 17 -7.88 10.57 -17.77
C SER A 17 -7.29 11.98 -17.74
N VAL A 18 -7.86 12.89 -16.94
CA VAL A 18 -7.36 14.27 -16.75
C VAL A 18 -6.43 14.42 -15.55
N GLY A 19 -6.07 13.33 -14.87
CA GLY A 19 -5.12 13.33 -13.75
C GLY A 19 -5.68 13.81 -12.41
N LEU A 20 -6.99 13.97 -12.28
CA LEU A 20 -7.67 14.34 -11.02
C LEU A 20 -8.02 13.07 -10.21
N LEU A 21 -6.98 12.35 -9.80
CA LEU A 21 -7.05 11.05 -9.13
C LEU A 21 -7.91 11.01 -7.83
N PRO A 22 -7.99 12.07 -7.01
CA PRO A 22 -8.88 12.09 -5.84
C PRO A 22 -10.38 12.04 -6.19
N LEU A 23 -10.75 12.39 -7.41
CA LEU A 23 -12.14 12.38 -7.90
C LEU A 23 -12.47 11.13 -8.72
N SER A 24 -11.48 10.27 -8.98
CA SER A 24 -11.67 9.03 -9.73
C SER A 24 -12.52 8.04 -8.93
N LYS A 25 -13.36 7.27 -9.62
CA LYS A 25 -14.23 6.23 -9.04
C LYS A 25 -13.42 5.15 -8.31
N GLN A 26 -12.20 4.89 -8.78
CA GLN A 26 -11.27 3.98 -8.14
C GLN A 26 -9.97 4.72 -7.85
N HIS A 27 -9.57 4.75 -6.58
CA HIS A 27 -8.30 5.34 -6.20
C HIS A 27 -7.13 4.50 -6.73
N PRO A 28 -6.09 5.13 -7.27
CA PRO A 28 -4.84 4.46 -7.63
C PRO A 28 -4.21 3.79 -6.42
N ILE A 29 -3.50 2.69 -6.68
CA ILE A 29 -2.79 1.94 -5.66
C ILE A 29 -1.30 2.29 -5.75
N ILE A 30 -0.67 2.51 -4.60
CA ILE A 30 0.76 2.86 -4.49
C ILE A 30 1.48 1.73 -3.78
N HIS A 31 2.07 0.81 -4.53
CA HIS A 31 2.71 -0.38 -3.97
C HIS A 31 4.05 -0.68 -4.63
N ARG A 32 4.82 -1.55 -3.98
CA ARG A 32 6.13 -1.98 -4.48
C ARG A 32 5.95 -3.00 -5.60
N ALA A 33 6.58 -2.76 -6.74
CA ALA A 33 6.78 -3.77 -7.78
C ALA A 33 7.80 -4.80 -7.29
N MET A 34 7.37 -6.05 -7.20
CA MET A 34 8.16 -7.18 -6.74
C MET A 34 8.90 -7.84 -7.90
N THR A 35 8.15 -8.20 -8.94
CA THR A 35 8.69 -8.79 -10.17
C THR A 35 7.78 -8.48 -11.35
N TRP A 36 8.31 -8.61 -12.57
CA TRP A 36 7.51 -8.73 -13.78
C TRP A 36 7.21 -10.21 -14.04
N ILE A 37 6.00 -10.51 -14.53
CA ILE A 37 5.59 -11.85 -14.97
C ILE A 37 5.10 -11.76 -16.43
N PRO A 38 5.54 -12.65 -17.34
CA PRO A 38 5.01 -12.68 -18.70
C PRO A 38 3.63 -13.37 -18.76
N ALA A 39 2.92 -13.16 -19.87
CA ALA A 39 1.66 -13.85 -20.13
C ALA A 39 1.88 -15.38 -20.18
N GLY A 40 0.93 -16.14 -19.63
CA GLY A 40 0.99 -17.61 -19.60
C GLY A 40 1.77 -18.21 -18.43
N ASP A 41 2.44 -17.38 -17.62
CA ASP A 41 3.14 -17.87 -16.43
C ASP A 41 2.23 -17.89 -15.17
N PRO A 42 2.52 -18.78 -14.21
CA PRO A 42 1.85 -18.77 -12.92
C PRO A 42 2.15 -17.50 -12.12
N VAL A 43 1.10 -16.88 -11.57
CA VAL A 43 1.22 -15.67 -10.74
C VAL A 43 1.93 -16.02 -9.44
N PRO A 44 3.10 -15.41 -9.13
CA PRO A 44 3.77 -15.64 -7.86
C PRO A 44 3.09 -14.85 -6.74
N MET A 45 2.88 -15.51 -5.61
CA MET A 45 2.36 -14.92 -4.38
C MET A 45 3.52 -14.63 -3.43
N TYR A 46 3.77 -13.35 -3.17
CA TYR A 46 4.82 -12.91 -2.24
C TYR A 46 4.22 -12.72 -0.85
N ILE A 47 4.73 -13.43 0.14
CA ILE A 47 4.26 -13.43 1.53
C ILE A 47 5.32 -12.78 2.42
N ASN A 48 4.92 -11.79 3.22
CA ASN A 48 5.71 -11.18 4.27
C ASN A 48 4.97 -11.28 5.60
N ILE A 49 5.47 -12.14 6.49
CA ILE A 49 4.88 -12.40 7.80
C ILE A 49 4.96 -11.21 8.76
N TYR A 50 5.86 -10.26 8.50
CA TYR A 50 6.12 -9.11 9.36
C TYR A 50 5.24 -7.89 9.03
N ARG A 51 4.41 -7.95 7.97
CA ARG A 51 3.44 -6.89 7.57
C ARG A 51 3.99 -5.46 7.66
N GLY A 52 5.20 -5.24 7.17
CA GLY A 52 5.83 -3.90 7.13
C GLY A 52 6.59 -3.52 8.40
N SER A 53 6.52 -4.30 9.48
CA SER A 53 7.39 -4.12 10.65
C SER A 53 8.85 -4.38 10.29
N VAL A 54 9.08 -5.29 9.34
CA VAL A 54 10.40 -5.62 8.82
C VAL A 54 10.29 -5.82 7.30
N THR A 55 11.22 -5.22 6.56
CA THR A 55 11.42 -5.55 5.14
C THR A 55 12.30 -6.79 5.07
N PRO A 56 11.83 -7.90 4.48
CA PRO A 56 12.62 -9.12 4.45
C PRO A 56 13.93 -8.92 3.70
N ALA A 57 14.98 -9.61 4.16
CA ALA A 57 16.28 -9.61 3.48
C ALA A 57 16.19 -10.23 2.08
N GLY A 58 15.24 -11.15 1.87
CA GLY A 58 14.98 -11.78 0.59
C GLY A 58 13.69 -12.61 0.64
N TYR A 59 13.30 -13.13 -0.52
CA TYR A 59 12.15 -14.02 -0.66
C TYR A 59 12.61 -15.43 -1.01
N LEU A 60 12.29 -16.39 -0.15
CA LEU A 60 12.62 -17.80 -0.33
C LEU A 60 11.46 -18.53 -1.03
N PRO A 61 11.76 -19.43 -1.97
CA PRO A 61 10.73 -20.23 -2.61
C PRO A 61 10.10 -21.18 -1.60
N LEU A 62 8.76 -21.30 -1.64
CA LEU A 62 8.04 -22.35 -0.95
C LEU A 62 7.64 -23.44 -1.93
N SER A 63 7.79 -24.69 -1.49
CA SER A 63 7.29 -25.88 -2.16
C SER A 63 6.21 -26.56 -1.32
N ILE A 64 5.31 -27.27 -2.00
CA ILE A 64 4.34 -28.14 -1.34
C ILE A 64 5.06 -29.42 -0.92
N ASP A 65 5.00 -29.74 0.36
CA ASP A 65 5.66 -30.93 0.94
C ASP A 65 4.66 -32.05 1.28
N GLY A 66 3.38 -31.69 1.48
CA GLY A 66 2.34 -32.67 1.75
C GLY A 66 1.00 -32.07 2.16
N ARG A 67 0.15 -32.88 2.78
CA ARG A 67 -1.12 -32.44 3.37
C ARG A 67 -1.28 -33.00 4.78
N THR A 68 -1.78 -32.17 5.69
CA THR A 68 -2.16 -32.61 7.04
C THR A 68 -3.47 -33.40 6.99
N THR A 69 -3.71 -34.22 8.01
CA THR A 69 -4.98 -34.92 8.22
C THR A 69 -6.17 -33.97 8.43
N THR A 70 -5.89 -32.73 8.83
CA THR A 70 -6.86 -31.65 9.03
C THR A 70 -7.14 -30.82 7.77
N GLY A 71 -6.55 -31.19 6.62
CA GLY A 71 -6.84 -30.56 5.32
C GLY A 71 -5.98 -29.34 4.97
N TYR A 72 -4.88 -29.09 5.68
CA TYR A 72 -3.92 -28.04 5.33
C TYR A 72 -2.87 -28.58 4.36
N THR A 73 -2.53 -27.81 3.35
CA THR A 73 -1.37 -28.09 2.50
C THR A 73 -0.11 -27.59 3.20
N ILE A 74 0.84 -28.48 3.44
CA ILE A 74 2.07 -28.15 4.15
C ILE A 74 3.08 -27.57 3.16
N LEU A 75 3.62 -26.41 3.51
CA LEU A 75 4.64 -25.71 2.77
C LEU A 75 6.00 -25.88 3.44
N SER A 76 7.04 -25.99 2.62
CA SER A 76 8.44 -26.11 3.05
C SER A 76 9.29 -25.06 2.34
N THR A 77 10.33 -24.60 3.02
CA THR A 77 11.40 -23.75 2.46
C THR A 77 12.52 -24.58 1.82
N GLY A 78 12.38 -25.92 1.80
CA GLY A 78 13.46 -26.85 1.42
C GLY A 78 14.53 -27.00 2.51
N THR A 79 14.33 -26.39 3.68
CA THR A 79 15.21 -26.51 4.85
C THR A 79 14.45 -27.16 6.00
N GLY A 80 15.14 -28.02 6.76
CA GLY A 80 14.53 -28.79 7.84
C GLY A 80 13.81 -30.06 7.36
N THR A 81 13.12 -30.72 8.28
CA THR A 81 12.34 -31.94 8.02
C THR A 81 10.94 -31.72 8.56
N ILE A 82 9.93 -31.90 7.72
CA ILE A 82 8.53 -31.79 8.12
C ILE A 82 8.02 -33.18 8.46
N ALA A 83 7.36 -33.33 9.60
CA ALA A 83 6.76 -34.60 9.99
C ALA A 83 5.57 -34.96 9.08
N ALA A 84 5.49 -36.22 8.64
CA ALA A 84 4.40 -36.71 7.77
C ALA A 84 2.99 -36.54 8.36
N ASN A 85 2.88 -36.43 9.69
CA ASN A 85 1.62 -36.22 10.43
C ASN A 85 1.62 -34.86 11.15
N TYR A 86 2.06 -33.81 10.44
CA TYR A 86 2.16 -32.47 10.99
C TYR A 86 0.81 -31.98 11.55
N THR A 87 0.83 -31.51 12.80
CA THR A 87 -0.33 -30.90 13.47
C THR A 87 -0.07 -29.40 13.66
N PRO A 88 -0.93 -28.51 13.13
CA PRO A 88 -0.78 -27.07 13.30
C PRO A 88 -0.68 -26.64 14.77
N GLY A 89 0.36 -25.89 15.10
CA GLY A 89 0.58 -25.20 16.36
C GLY A 89 0.34 -23.68 16.26
N SER A 90 0.39 -23.00 17.40
CA SER A 90 0.10 -21.55 17.51
C SER A 90 1.16 -20.64 16.91
N ARG A 91 2.36 -21.17 16.62
CA ARG A 91 3.50 -20.43 16.05
C ARG A 91 3.56 -20.54 14.54
N ASP A 92 2.73 -21.38 13.95
CA ASP A 92 2.79 -21.65 12.52
C ASP A 92 2.11 -20.57 11.73
N LEU A 93 2.57 -20.44 10.50
CA LEU A 93 1.99 -19.50 9.58
C LEU A 93 0.87 -20.17 8.80
N VAL A 94 -0.37 -19.83 9.15
CA VAL A 94 -1.55 -20.30 8.43
C VAL A 94 -1.96 -19.26 7.39
N MET A 95 -2.14 -19.72 6.15
CA MET A 95 -2.53 -18.90 5.01
C MET A 95 -3.74 -19.49 4.34
N ARG A 96 -4.60 -18.64 3.77
CA ARG A 96 -5.75 -19.07 2.98
C ARG A 96 -5.74 -18.33 1.66
N ASN A 97 -5.89 -19.05 0.55
CA ASN A 97 -6.04 -18.41 -0.76
C ASN A 97 -7.50 -18.00 -1.01
N VAL A 98 -7.73 -17.22 -2.06
CA VAL A 98 -9.08 -16.78 -2.49
C VAL A 98 -9.99 -17.94 -2.89
N SER A 99 -9.44 -19.07 -3.32
CA SER A 99 -10.17 -20.31 -3.62
C SER A 99 -10.57 -21.10 -2.37
N GLY A 100 -10.17 -20.64 -1.18
CA GLY A 100 -10.52 -21.21 0.11
C GLY A 100 -9.60 -22.32 0.60
N GLU A 101 -8.52 -22.63 -0.12
CA GLU A 101 -7.52 -23.62 0.30
C GLU A 101 -6.66 -23.09 1.44
N ASN A 102 -6.42 -23.95 2.42
CA ASN A 102 -5.59 -23.63 3.57
C ASN A 102 -4.17 -24.18 3.38
N TYR A 103 -3.21 -23.33 3.65
CA TYR A 103 -1.79 -23.62 3.62
C TYR A 103 -1.21 -23.39 5.01
N ILE A 104 -0.20 -24.17 5.35
CA ILE A 104 0.55 -24.02 6.58
C ILE A 104 2.04 -24.05 6.31
N LEU A 105 2.77 -23.08 6.84
CA LEU A 105 4.23 -23.11 6.90
C LEU A 105 4.64 -23.32 8.37
N PRO A 106 5.17 -24.51 8.71
CA PRO A 106 5.61 -24.84 10.06
C PRO A 106 6.64 -23.84 10.59
N ALA A 107 6.52 -23.47 11.87
CA ALA A 107 7.47 -22.54 12.48
C ALA A 107 8.92 -23.04 12.51
N GLU A 108 9.11 -24.36 12.51
CA GLU A 108 10.43 -25.01 12.52
C GLU A 108 11.21 -24.84 11.21
N VAL A 109 10.54 -24.59 10.09
CA VAL A 109 11.17 -24.37 8.77
C VAL A 109 11.14 -22.90 8.34
N MET A 110 10.60 -22.02 9.19
CA MET A 110 10.61 -20.58 8.96
C MET A 110 12.02 -20.02 9.17
N VAL A 111 12.47 -19.20 8.22
CA VAL A 111 13.74 -18.49 8.28
C VAL A 111 13.50 -17.08 8.82
N GLU A 112 14.29 -16.67 9.81
CA GLU A 112 14.22 -15.33 10.39
C GLU A 112 14.51 -14.27 9.33
N ASN A 113 13.71 -13.19 9.33
CA ASN A 113 13.84 -12.06 8.41
C ASN A 113 13.70 -12.42 6.91
N ALA A 114 13.11 -13.59 6.61
CA ALA A 114 12.79 -14.01 5.26
C ALA A 114 11.32 -13.71 4.91
N GLY A 115 11.11 -13.34 3.65
CA GLY A 115 9.82 -13.41 2.99
C GLY A 115 9.73 -14.72 2.21
N TYR A 116 8.53 -15.05 1.75
CA TYR A 116 8.29 -16.29 1.04
C TYR A 116 7.60 -16.04 -0.29
N VAL A 117 7.90 -16.86 -1.29
CA VAL A 117 7.24 -16.80 -2.60
C VAL A 117 6.78 -18.18 -3.02
N MET A 118 5.52 -18.30 -3.40
CA MET A 118 4.96 -19.52 -3.98
C MET A 118 4.27 -19.22 -5.30
N LYS A 119 4.28 -20.16 -6.24
CA LYS A 119 3.54 -20.01 -7.49
C LYS A 119 2.08 -20.38 -7.24
N SER A 120 1.16 -19.49 -7.59
CA SER A 120 -0.27 -19.78 -7.61
C SER A 120 -0.61 -20.73 -8.76
N SER A 121 -1.77 -21.39 -8.69
CA SER A 121 -2.38 -22.08 -9.83
C SER A 121 -2.97 -21.12 -10.86
N THR A 122 -3.13 -19.83 -10.51
CA THR A 122 -3.60 -18.79 -11.41
C THR A 122 -2.57 -18.49 -12.49
N ILE A 123 -2.92 -18.74 -13.75
CA ILE A 123 -2.14 -18.35 -14.91
C ILE A 123 -2.57 -16.95 -15.36
N THR A 124 -1.60 -16.06 -15.57
CA THR A 124 -1.90 -14.71 -16.03
C THR A 124 -2.20 -14.65 -17.52
N ALA A 125 -3.24 -13.92 -17.90
CA ALA A 125 -3.63 -13.71 -19.29
C ALA A 125 -2.72 -12.72 -20.03
N HIS A 126 -2.01 -11.85 -19.31
CA HIS A 126 -1.16 -10.82 -19.88
C HIS A 126 0.08 -10.56 -19.04
N GLY A 127 1.09 -9.91 -19.62
CA GLY A 127 2.28 -9.51 -18.87
C GLY A 127 1.98 -8.39 -17.88
N GLY A 128 2.57 -8.44 -16.69
CA GLY A 128 2.36 -7.41 -15.68
C GLY A 128 3.33 -7.47 -14.50
N TYR A 129 3.33 -6.41 -13.69
CA TYR A 129 4.05 -6.36 -12.42
C TYR A 129 3.22 -7.00 -11.31
N ILE A 130 3.87 -7.83 -10.51
CA ILE A 130 3.33 -8.26 -9.23
C ILE A 130 3.64 -7.18 -8.21
N THR A 131 2.61 -6.73 -7.51
CA THR A 131 2.70 -5.62 -6.58
C THR A 131 2.39 -6.07 -5.17
N LYS A 132 2.97 -5.37 -4.20
CA LYS A 132 2.70 -5.62 -2.78
C LYS A 132 2.81 -4.32 -1.98
N GLY A 133 1.79 -4.04 -1.17
CA GLY A 133 1.87 -3.00 -0.15
C GLY A 133 2.82 -3.38 0.98
N ASP A 134 3.59 -2.41 1.49
CA ASP A 134 4.57 -2.67 2.54
C ASP A 134 3.89 -3.25 3.81
N ASN A 135 2.68 -2.80 4.15
CA ASN A 135 1.86 -3.31 5.27
C ASN A 135 0.97 -4.52 4.92
N ASN A 136 0.98 -4.98 3.66
CA ASN A 136 0.20 -6.15 3.27
C ASN A 136 0.91 -7.43 3.71
N TYR A 137 0.15 -8.47 4.03
CA TYR A 137 0.73 -9.77 4.33
C TYR A 137 1.18 -10.50 3.04
N ALA A 138 0.38 -10.41 1.98
CA ALA A 138 0.64 -11.02 0.68
C ALA A 138 0.72 -9.96 -0.44
N SER A 139 1.20 -10.35 -1.62
CA SER A 139 1.07 -9.57 -2.86
C SER A 139 -0.39 -9.36 -3.21
N ASP A 140 -0.69 -8.26 -3.89
CA ASP A 140 -2.06 -7.83 -4.15
C ASP A 140 -2.78 -8.80 -5.09
N GLN A 141 -2.05 -9.35 -6.08
CA GLN A 141 -2.57 -10.35 -6.99
C GLN A 141 -2.95 -11.64 -6.23
N GLY A 142 -4.22 -12.02 -6.35
CA GLY A 142 -4.77 -13.21 -5.69
C GLY A 142 -5.08 -13.04 -4.19
N SER A 143 -4.94 -11.84 -3.62
CA SER A 143 -5.31 -11.56 -2.22
C SER A 143 -6.17 -10.30 -2.04
N LEU A 144 -6.05 -9.34 -2.95
CA LEU A 144 -6.85 -8.12 -2.95
C LEU A 144 -7.89 -8.19 -4.09
N ALA A 145 -9.15 -7.96 -3.73
CA ALA A 145 -10.26 -7.86 -4.67
C ALA A 145 -10.99 -6.53 -4.46
N LEU A 146 -11.37 -5.90 -5.57
CA LEU A 146 -12.15 -4.68 -5.60
C LEU A 146 -13.58 -5.02 -6.03
N GLU A 147 -14.58 -4.41 -5.40
CA GLU A 147 -15.99 -4.66 -5.73
C GLU A 147 -16.31 -4.41 -7.21
N SER A 148 -15.59 -3.47 -7.84
CA SER A 148 -15.82 -3.05 -9.22
C SER A 148 -15.19 -3.96 -10.28
N THR A 149 -14.11 -4.67 -9.94
CA THR A 149 -13.28 -5.37 -10.94
C THR A 149 -12.80 -6.75 -10.51
N GLY A 150 -13.20 -7.21 -9.33
CA GLY A 150 -12.79 -8.50 -8.80
C GLY A 150 -11.33 -8.50 -8.36
N THR A 151 -10.69 -9.65 -8.47
CA THR A 151 -9.30 -9.84 -8.01
C THR A 151 -8.34 -9.01 -8.86
N ILE A 152 -7.37 -8.37 -8.20
CA ILE A 152 -6.35 -7.59 -8.91
C ILE A 152 -5.48 -8.52 -9.77
N GLU A 153 -5.33 -8.17 -11.03
CA GLU A 153 -4.48 -8.85 -12.00
C GLU A 153 -3.03 -8.30 -11.95
N PRO A 154 -2.03 -9.03 -12.50
CA PRO A 154 -0.69 -8.47 -12.69
C PRO A 154 -0.75 -7.11 -13.39
N VAL A 155 -0.05 -6.12 -12.88
CA VAL A 155 -0.22 -4.73 -13.33
C VAL A 155 0.42 -4.52 -14.70
N ALA A 156 -0.38 -4.39 -15.75
CA ALA A 156 0.13 -4.10 -17.09
C ALA A 156 0.90 -2.77 -17.13
N LYS A 157 1.85 -2.61 -18.06
CA LYS A 157 2.71 -1.42 -18.10
C LYS A 157 1.91 -0.14 -18.31
N GLU A 158 0.90 -0.21 -19.15
CA GLU A 158 -0.04 0.86 -19.48
C GLU A 158 -0.96 1.25 -18.31
N TRP A 159 -1.08 0.41 -17.28
CA TRP A 159 -1.85 0.74 -16.08
C TRP A 159 -1.03 1.51 -15.05
N VAL A 160 0.30 1.55 -15.20
CA VAL A 160 1.19 2.33 -14.37
C VAL A 160 1.03 3.81 -14.70
N VAL A 161 0.63 4.59 -13.71
CA VAL A 161 0.44 6.04 -13.81
C VAL A 161 1.73 6.78 -13.47
N GLY A 162 2.56 6.21 -12.60
CA GLY A 162 3.82 6.82 -12.23
C GLY A 162 4.70 5.92 -11.36
N LYS A 163 5.92 6.38 -11.12
CA LYS A 163 6.90 5.78 -10.22
C LYS A 163 7.24 6.78 -9.13
N ALA A 164 7.20 6.36 -7.86
CA ALA A 164 7.61 7.20 -6.75
C ALA A 164 9.13 7.38 -6.78
N LEU A 165 9.59 8.64 -6.74
CA LEU A 165 11.01 8.99 -6.77
C LEU A 165 11.57 9.29 -5.38
N PHE A 166 10.79 9.99 -4.55
CA PHE A 166 11.13 10.33 -3.17
C PHE A 166 9.87 10.48 -2.35
N THR A 167 10.02 10.43 -1.02
CA THR A 167 8.94 10.62 -0.06
C THR A 167 9.13 11.94 0.66
N VAL A 168 8.07 12.73 0.80
CA VAL A 168 8.05 13.88 1.71
C VAL A 168 7.31 13.44 2.98
N PRO A 169 8.01 13.28 4.11
CA PRO A 169 7.37 12.89 5.36
C PRO A 169 6.23 13.83 5.75
N TYR A 170 5.22 13.30 6.43
CA TYR A 170 4.07 14.04 6.99
C TYR A 170 3.12 14.75 6.02
N VAL A 171 3.47 14.94 4.74
CA VAL A 171 2.55 15.56 3.76
C VAL A 171 1.26 14.76 3.63
N GLY A 172 1.34 13.43 3.68
CA GLY A 172 0.17 12.55 3.69
C GLY A 172 -0.73 12.68 4.94
N LEU A 173 -0.25 13.27 6.04
CA LEU A 173 -1.08 13.53 7.21
C LEU A 173 -2.09 14.65 6.98
N LEU A 174 -1.81 15.59 6.08
CA LEU A 174 -2.71 16.70 5.76
C LEU A 174 -4.05 16.20 5.18
N PRO A 175 -4.09 15.40 4.10
CA PRO A 175 -5.35 14.85 3.61
C PRO A 175 -5.97 13.85 4.60
N LEU A 176 -5.16 13.14 5.40
CA LEU A 176 -5.66 12.20 6.41
C LEU A 176 -6.43 12.92 7.53
N HIS A 177 -5.98 14.10 7.95
CA HIS A 177 -6.57 14.93 8.99
C HIS A 177 -7.21 16.20 8.42
N ILE A 178 -7.85 16.10 7.25
CA ILE A 178 -8.36 17.28 6.53
C ILE A 178 -9.33 18.12 7.37
N GLY A 179 -10.15 17.49 8.22
CA GLY A 179 -11.05 18.18 9.14
C GLY A 179 -10.31 19.03 10.18
N GLU A 180 -9.28 18.46 10.82
CA GLU A 180 -8.45 19.17 11.80
C GLU A 180 -7.70 20.33 11.15
N VAL A 181 -7.16 20.11 9.95
CA VAL A 181 -6.48 21.13 9.17
C VAL A 181 -7.42 22.30 8.87
N ILE A 182 -8.66 22.03 8.44
CA ILE A 182 -9.66 23.08 8.18
C ILE A 182 -9.93 23.92 9.43
N VAL A 183 -10.10 23.29 10.60
CA VAL A 183 -10.33 24.00 11.87
C VAL A 183 -9.17 24.92 12.21
N VAL A 184 -7.93 24.43 12.11
CA VAL A 184 -6.72 25.24 12.36
C VAL A 184 -6.65 26.44 11.41
N VAL A 185 -6.95 26.24 10.12
CA VAL A 185 -6.95 27.31 9.13
C VAL A 185 -8.00 28.37 9.47
N ILE A 186 -9.22 27.99 9.87
CA ILE A 186 -10.27 28.94 10.27
C ILE A 186 -9.83 29.77 11.49
N ILE A 187 -9.22 29.12 12.50
CA ILE A 187 -8.71 29.82 13.70
C ILE A 187 -7.63 30.82 13.30
N LEU A 188 -6.68 30.41 12.45
CA LEU A 188 -5.60 31.29 11.98
C LEU A 188 -6.15 32.48 11.19
N MET A 189 -7.15 32.26 10.33
CA MET A 189 -7.81 33.35 9.60
C MET A 189 -8.49 34.34 10.56
N GLY A 190 -9.20 33.86 11.57
CA GLY A 190 -9.83 34.71 12.59
C GLY A 190 -8.81 35.51 13.40
N LEU A 191 -7.71 34.88 13.82
CA LEU A 191 -6.61 35.57 14.53
C LEU A 191 -5.92 36.60 13.64
N HIS A 192 -5.72 36.29 12.36
CA HIS A 192 -5.11 37.20 11.39
C HIS A 192 -6.00 38.42 11.13
N GLU A 193 -7.31 38.23 11.01
CA GLU A 193 -8.25 39.33 10.89
C GLU A 193 -8.26 40.21 12.15
N LEU A 194 -8.25 39.61 13.34
CA LEU A 194 -8.16 40.35 14.61
C LEU A 194 -6.85 41.15 14.72
N TYR A 195 -5.74 40.58 14.26
CA TYR A 195 -4.44 41.25 14.22
C TYR A 195 -4.46 42.46 13.27
N LEU A 196 -5.02 42.31 12.07
CA LEU A 196 -5.14 43.41 11.10
C LEU A 196 -6.01 44.55 11.66
N ARG A 197 -7.16 44.23 12.25
CA ARG A 197 -8.05 45.23 12.89
C ARG A 197 -7.32 46.01 13.99
N ARG A 198 -6.59 45.33 14.87
CA ARG A 198 -5.78 45.99 15.92
C ARG A 198 -4.70 46.89 15.34
N LYS A 199 -4.07 46.50 14.22
CA LYS A 199 -3.04 47.30 13.55
C LYS A 199 -3.63 48.56 12.91
N GLU A 200 -4.83 48.47 12.33
CA GLU A 200 -5.56 49.62 11.77
C GLU A 200 -5.97 50.62 12.87
N GLU A 201 -6.44 50.13 14.02
CA GLU A 201 -6.75 50.95 15.19
C GLU A 201 -5.50 51.67 15.73
N GLN A 202 -4.36 50.99 15.80
CA GLN A 202 -3.09 51.62 16.22
C GLN A 202 -2.57 52.64 15.20
N ALA A 203 -2.72 52.36 13.90
CA ALA A 203 -2.33 53.29 12.84
C ALA A 203 -3.20 54.56 12.83
N THR A 204 -4.49 54.43 13.14
CA THR A 204 -5.42 55.56 13.25
C THR A 204 -5.27 56.33 14.57
N ALA A 205 -4.79 55.69 15.64
CA ALA A 205 -4.52 56.32 16.94
C ALA A 205 -3.22 57.15 16.99
N THR A 206 -2.35 57.07 15.98
CA THR A 206 -1.11 57.88 15.93
C THR A 206 -1.42 59.30 15.44
N PRO A 207 -1.17 60.37 16.22
CA PRO A 207 -1.61 61.72 15.83
C PRO A 207 -0.79 62.26 14.65
N ARG A 208 -1.47 62.75 13.60
CA ARG A 208 -0.88 63.61 12.56
C ARG A 208 -0.22 64.81 13.26
N LYS A 209 1.13 64.88 13.27
CA LYS A 209 1.87 66.09 13.66
C LYS A 209 1.35 67.26 12.82
N LYS A 210 0.57 68.15 13.44
CA LYS A 210 0.16 69.43 12.85
C LYS A 210 1.42 70.26 12.57
N GLY A 211 1.80 70.38 11.30
CA GLY A 211 2.80 71.35 10.85
C GLY A 211 2.34 72.76 11.21
N LYS A 212 3.20 73.50 11.91
CA LYS A 212 3.02 74.93 12.23
C LYS A 212 2.88 75.72 10.91
N LYS A 213 1.76 76.45 10.74
CA LYS A 213 1.69 77.57 9.81
C LYS A 213 2.54 78.71 10.38
N GLN A 214 3.62 79.08 9.69
CA GLN A 214 4.30 80.36 9.91
C GLN A 214 3.52 81.47 9.18
N ARG A 215 3.40 82.59 9.89
CA ARG A 215 2.81 83.87 9.48
C ARG A 215 3.77 84.64 8.59
#